data_AF-A0A970BAE3-F1
#
_entry.id   AF-A0A970BAE3-F1
#
_cell.length_a   1.000
_cell.length_b   1.000
_cell.length_c   1.000
_cell.angle_alpha   90.00
_cell.angle_beta   90.00
_cell.angle_gamma   90.00
#
_symmetry.space_group_name_H-M   'P 1'
#
loop_
_entity.id
_entity.type
_entity.pdbx_description
1 polymer ?
#
loop_
_entity_poly.entity_id
_entity_poly.type
_entity_poly.pdbx_seq_one_letter_code
_entity_poly.pdbx_strand_id
1 'polypeptide(L)'
;MGRQSTIQTRNVSELRVTVRILTMFAIVAGLIYTRVFINSGVLEEENSVMAKAAVGLLLLAVLGLAMAFRWEKWGGILAIAGGLGLGLIAFVSTGSWIKAMLYSGPFLITGLLSLAAWRRFRTAPSSEKS
;
A
#
# COMPACT_ATOMS: atom_id res chain seq x y z
N MET A 1 0.58 26.78 34.23
CA MET A 1 -0.19 25.71 33.54
C MET A 1 0.12 25.80 32.05
N GLY A 2 0.86 24.85 31.47
CA GLY A 2 1.33 24.98 30.07
C GLY A 2 2.14 23.78 29.55
N ARG A 3 1.72 22.55 29.88
CA ARG A 3 2.45 21.29 29.57
C ARG A 3 1.59 20.26 28.81
N GLN A 4 0.66 20.70 27.95
CA GLN A 4 -0.16 19.76 27.15
C GLN A 4 0.00 19.87 25.63
N SER A 5 0.69 20.90 25.11
CA SER A 5 0.88 21.08 23.66
C SER A 5 2.04 20.25 23.06
N THR A 6 2.98 19.78 23.87
CA THR A 6 4.18 19.06 23.38
C THR A 6 3.98 17.57 23.15
N ILE A 7 2.97 16.93 23.76
CA ILE A 7 2.75 15.48 23.63
C ILE A 7 2.01 15.15 22.32
N GLN A 8 1.12 16.04 21.87
CA GLN A 8 0.25 15.77 20.72
C GLN A 8 0.96 15.92 19.37
N THR A 9 1.93 16.85 19.26
CA THR A 9 2.66 17.15 18.02
C THR A 9 3.73 16.11 17.67
N ARG A 10 4.34 15.47 18.67
CA ARG A 10 5.37 14.43 18.46
C ARG A 10 4.78 13.19 17.78
N ASN A 11 3.59 12.76 18.23
CA ASN A 11 2.96 11.51 17.79
C ASN A 11 2.57 11.53 16.29
N VAL A 12 2.05 12.66 15.78
CA VAL A 12 1.69 12.78 14.36
C VAL A 12 2.91 12.80 13.42
N SER A 13 4.06 13.31 13.88
CA SER A 13 5.30 13.31 13.10
C SER A 13 5.92 11.91 13.02
N GLU A 14 5.92 11.16 14.13
CA GLU A 14 6.42 9.78 14.20
C GLU A 14 5.55 8.82 13.37
N LEU A 15 4.22 9.00 13.39
CA LEU A 15 3.29 8.22 12.58
C LEU A 15 3.53 8.44 11.08
N ARG A 16 3.76 9.69 10.65
CA ARG A 16 4.04 10.01 9.24
C ARG A 16 5.34 9.39 8.75
N VAL A 17 6.40 9.43 9.57
CA VAL A 17 7.68 8.79 9.25
C VAL A 17 7.53 7.27 9.17
N THR A 18 6.81 6.67 10.13
CA THR A 18 6.55 5.23 10.14
C THR A 18 5.79 4.77 8.90
N VAL A 19 4.72 5.49 8.51
CA VAL A 19 3.97 5.20 7.29
C VAL A 19 4.87 5.31 6.06
N ARG A 20 5.70 6.36 5.96
CA ARG A 20 6.64 6.51 4.83
C ARG A 20 7.65 5.37 4.73
N ILE A 21 8.22 4.95 5.86
CA ILE A 21 9.17 3.82 5.90
C ILE A 21 8.47 2.53 5.45
N LEU A 22 7.29 2.25 5.99
CA LEU A 22 6.48 1.09 5.58
C LEU A 22 6.11 1.13 4.09
N THR A 23 5.73 2.29 3.57
CA THR A 23 5.45 2.49 2.14
C THR A 23 6.69 2.20 1.29
N MET A 24 7.88 2.65 1.71
CA MET A 24 9.14 2.34 1.02
C MET A 24 9.40 0.82 1.00
N PHE A 25 9.24 0.14 2.14
CA PHE A 25 9.38 -1.32 2.19
C PHE A 25 8.39 -2.04 1.28
N ALA A 26 7.12 -1.62 1.25
CA ALA A 26 6.12 -2.21 0.37
C ALA A 26 6.41 -1.97 -1.12
N ILE A 27 6.94 -0.80 -1.49
CA ILE A 27 7.41 -0.52 -2.85
C ILE A 27 8.57 -1.44 -3.22
N VAL A 28 9.58 -1.57 -2.35
CA VAL A 28 10.73 -2.45 -2.60
C VAL A 28 10.29 -3.91 -2.73
N ALA A 29 9.41 -4.39 -1.83
CA ALA A 29 8.84 -5.73 -1.93
C ALA A 29 8.08 -5.93 -3.24
N GLY A 30 7.26 -4.95 -3.65
CA GLY A 30 6.55 -4.99 -4.92
C GLY A 30 7.49 -5.04 -6.12
N LEU A 31 8.56 -4.23 -6.13
CA LEU A 31 9.56 -4.25 -7.20
C LEU A 31 10.30 -5.59 -7.27
N ILE A 32 10.65 -6.19 -6.12
CA ILE A 32 11.26 -7.52 -6.07
C ILE A 32 10.30 -8.55 -6.67
N TYR A 33 9.02 -8.54 -6.28
CA TYR A 33 8.03 -9.45 -6.85
C TYR A 33 7.86 -9.24 -8.35
N THR A 34 7.80 -8.00 -8.84
CA THR A 34 7.73 -7.71 -10.28
C THR A 34 8.92 -8.31 -11.01
N ARG A 35 10.13 -8.12 -10.48
CA ARG A 35 11.37 -8.69 -11.03
C ARG A 35 11.33 -10.20 -11.09
N VAL A 36 10.87 -10.87 -10.03
CA VAL A 36 10.74 -12.33 -9.98
C VAL A 36 9.74 -12.82 -11.03
N PHE A 37 8.58 -12.19 -11.15
CA PHE A 37 7.56 -12.53 -12.15
C PHE A 37 8.01 -12.32 -13.59
N ILE A 38 8.78 -11.26 -13.87
CA ILE A 38 9.35 -11.03 -15.20
C ILE A 38 10.42 -12.09 -15.51
N ASN A 39 11.34 -12.32 -14.57
CA ASN A 39 12.45 -13.26 -14.78
C ASN A 39 12.00 -14.72 -14.83
N SER A 40 10.83 -15.06 -14.29
CA SER A 40 10.30 -16.43 -14.32
C SER A 40 9.70 -16.83 -15.67
N GLY A 41 9.78 -15.97 -16.70
CA GLY A 41 9.22 -16.26 -18.04
C GLY A 41 7.68 -16.31 -18.08
N VAL A 42 7.02 -15.99 -16.98
CA VAL A 42 5.57 -16.08 -16.81
C VAL A 42 4.80 -15.14 -17.76
N LEU A 43 5.47 -14.10 -18.28
CA LEU A 43 4.92 -13.18 -19.27
C LEU A 43 5.07 -13.66 -20.72
N GLU A 44 6.02 -14.57 -20.97
CA GLU A 44 6.29 -15.17 -22.29
C GLU A 44 5.33 -16.32 -22.60
N GLU A 45 4.68 -16.89 -21.58
CA GLU A 45 3.60 -17.85 -21.75
C GLU A 45 2.38 -17.15 -22.40
N GLU A 46 2.15 -17.45 -23.67
CA GLU A 46 1.17 -16.77 -24.54
C GLU A 46 -0.25 -16.78 -23.95
N ASN A 47 -0.58 -17.77 -23.11
CA ASN A 47 -1.92 -18.02 -22.56
C ASN A 47 -2.14 -17.62 -21.10
N SER A 48 -1.16 -17.05 -20.38
CA SER A 48 -1.33 -16.73 -18.96
C SER A 48 -1.95 -15.34 -18.73
N VAL A 49 -3.21 -15.15 -19.17
CA VAL A 49 -3.99 -13.92 -18.94
C VAL A 49 -4.03 -13.54 -17.45
N MET A 50 -4.14 -14.54 -16.57
CA MET A 50 -4.10 -14.35 -15.12
C MET A 50 -2.77 -13.80 -14.63
N ALA A 51 -1.64 -14.26 -15.18
CA ALA A 51 -0.34 -13.75 -14.78
C ALA A 51 -0.10 -12.33 -15.27
N LYS A 52 -0.48 -12.02 -16.52
CA LYS A 52 -0.41 -10.65 -17.06
C LYS A 52 -1.28 -9.70 -16.22
N ALA A 53 -2.48 -10.14 -15.82
CA ALA A 53 -3.34 -9.40 -14.90
C ALA A 53 -2.71 -9.22 -13.51
N ALA A 54 -2.07 -10.24 -12.95
CA ALA A 54 -1.38 -10.16 -11.66
C ALA A 54 -0.23 -9.15 -11.69
N VAL A 55 0.60 -9.17 -12.74
CA VAL A 55 1.70 -8.20 -12.92
C VAL A 55 1.15 -6.80 -13.11
N GLY A 56 0.08 -6.62 -13.88
CA GLY A 56 -0.60 -5.33 -14.03
C GLY A 56 -1.13 -4.78 -12.71
N LEU A 57 -1.78 -5.62 -11.89
CA LEU A 57 -2.28 -5.24 -10.57
C LEU A 57 -1.16 -4.94 -9.58
N LEU A 58 -0.04 -5.67 -9.66
CA LEU A 58 1.16 -5.42 -8.86
C LEU A 58 1.77 -4.05 -9.21
N LEU A 59 1.95 -3.76 -10.49
CA LEU A 59 2.43 -2.46 -10.95
C LEU A 59 1.48 -1.35 -10.51
N LEU A 60 0.16 -1.56 -10.62
CA LEU A 60 -0.85 -0.60 -10.18
C LEU A 60 -0.81 -0.36 -8.66
N ALA A 61 -0.59 -1.41 -7.86
CA ALA A 61 -0.44 -1.29 -6.41
C ALA A 61 0.84 -0.52 -6.04
N VAL A 62 1.96 -0.80 -6.70
CA VAL A 62 3.24 -0.11 -6.51
C VAL A 62 3.12 1.36 -6.93
N LEU A 63 2.51 1.65 -8.07
CA LEU A 63 2.21 3.01 -8.54
C LEU A 63 1.28 3.74 -7.57
N GLY A 64 0.27 3.06 -7.03
CA GLY A 64 -0.60 3.59 -5.99
C GLY A 64 0.19 4.02 -4.74
N LEU A 65 1.09 3.17 -4.25
CA LEU A 65 1.97 3.48 -3.13
C LEU A 65 2.94 4.63 -3.44
N ALA A 66 3.52 4.66 -4.65
CA ALA A 66 4.36 5.77 -5.08
C ALA A 66 3.58 7.08 -5.17
N MET A 67 2.34 7.04 -5.67
CA MET A 67 1.44 8.19 -5.70
C MET A 67 1.00 8.63 -4.31
N ALA A 68 0.95 7.73 -3.32
CA ALA A 68 0.57 8.07 -1.95
C ALA A 68 1.50 9.15 -1.33
N PHE A 69 2.74 9.29 -1.81
CA PHE A 69 3.64 10.36 -1.37
C PHE A 69 3.17 11.77 -1.73
N ARG A 70 2.42 11.92 -2.82
CA ARG A 70 1.94 13.22 -3.34
C ARG A 70 0.42 13.36 -3.26
N TRP A 71 -0.30 12.24 -3.32
CA TRP A 71 -1.76 12.13 -3.29
C TRP A 71 -2.17 11.00 -2.32
N GLU A 72 -1.99 11.21 -1.01
CA GLU A 72 -2.21 10.20 0.04
C GLU A 72 -3.53 9.43 -0.08
N LYS A 73 -4.64 10.13 -0.41
CA LYS A 73 -5.97 9.52 -0.59
C LYS A 73 -6.02 8.58 -1.78
N TRP A 74 -5.67 9.07 -2.97
CA TRP A 74 -5.80 8.31 -4.20
C TRP A 74 -4.77 7.19 -4.30
N GLY A 75 -3.55 7.45 -3.82
CA GLY A 75 -2.51 6.44 -3.74
C GLY A 75 -2.86 5.28 -2.81
N GLY A 76 -3.41 5.58 -1.63
CA GLY A 76 -3.89 4.55 -0.70
C GLY A 76 -5.04 3.71 -1.29
N ILE A 77 -5.99 4.34 -1.97
CA ILE A 77 -7.11 3.63 -2.64
C ILE A 77 -6.58 2.71 -3.75
N LEU A 78 -5.68 3.20 -4.61
CA LEU A 78 -5.06 2.41 -5.67
C LEU A 78 -4.27 1.23 -5.11
N ALA A 79 -3.52 1.44 -4.04
CA ALA A 79 -2.78 0.37 -3.35
C ALA A 79 -3.72 -0.70 -2.79
N ILE A 80 -4.84 -0.31 -2.18
CA ILE A 80 -5.85 -1.25 -1.67
C ILE A 80 -6.52 -2.01 -2.82
N ALA A 81 -6.93 -1.31 -3.88
CA ALA A 81 -7.58 -1.93 -5.03
C ALA A 81 -6.67 -2.95 -5.73
N GLY A 82 -5.40 -2.57 -5.95
CA GLY A 82 -4.39 -3.47 -6.51
C GLY A 82 -4.06 -4.65 -5.59
N GLY A 83 -3.95 -4.40 -4.28
CA GLY A 83 -3.73 -5.45 -3.27
C GLY A 83 -4.88 -6.45 -3.19
N LEU A 84 -6.13 -5.99 -3.22
CA LEU A 84 -7.31 -6.86 -3.24
C LEU A 84 -7.36 -7.72 -4.51
N GLY A 85 -7.08 -7.11 -5.67
CA GLY A 85 -7.02 -7.84 -6.94
C GLY A 85 -5.93 -8.91 -6.93
N LEU A 86 -4.73 -8.59 -6.44
CA LEU A 86 -3.64 -9.55 -6.26
C LEU A 86 -4.01 -10.68 -5.31
N GLY A 87 -4.64 -10.37 -4.18
CA GLY A 87 -5.09 -11.36 -3.22
C GLY A 87 -6.10 -12.33 -3.82
N LEU A 88 -7.05 -11.81 -4.60
CA LEU A 88 -8.05 -12.63 -5.29
C LEU A 88 -7.39 -13.54 -6.34
N ILE A 89 -6.51 -13.02 -7.18
CA ILE A 89 -5.81 -13.84 -8.19
C ILE A 89 -4.94 -14.89 -7.53
N ALA A 90 -4.19 -14.54 -6.48
CA ALA A 90 -3.35 -15.48 -5.76
C ALA A 90 -4.16 -16.57 -5.06
N PHE A 91 -5.34 -16.23 -4.52
CA PHE A 91 -6.25 -17.20 -3.92
C PHE A 91 -6.81 -18.17 -4.96
N VAL A 92 -7.30 -17.66 -6.10
CA VAL A 92 -7.81 -18.49 -7.20
C VAL A 92 -6.72 -19.39 -7.78
N SER A 93 -5.48 -18.87 -7.90
CA SER A 93 -4.37 -19.60 -8.49
C SER A 93 -3.80 -20.69 -7.56
N THR A 94 -3.73 -20.43 -6.25
CA THR A 94 -3.04 -21.32 -5.31
C THR A 94 -3.96 -22.09 -4.35
N GLY A 95 -5.23 -21.70 -4.25
CA GLY A 95 -6.19 -22.22 -3.27
C GLY A 95 -5.84 -21.93 -1.81
N SER A 96 -4.77 -21.16 -1.55
CA SER A 96 -4.23 -20.96 -0.21
C SER A 96 -4.39 -19.50 0.23
N TRP A 97 -5.18 -19.30 1.28
CA TRP A 97 -5.33 -18.01 1.95
C TRP A 97 -4.01 -17.43 2.46
N ILE A 98 -3.08 -18.28 2.88
CA ILE A 98 -1.77 -17.85 3.40
C ILE A 98 -0.94 -17.25 2.28
N LYS A 99 -0.86 -17.90 1.11
CA LYS A 99 -0.14 -17.37 -0.05
C LYS A 99 -0.79 -16.09 -0.56
N ALA A 100 -2.12 -16.05 -0.64
CA ALA A 100 -2.86 -14.86 -1.04
C ALA A 100 -2.57 -13.65 -0.13
N MET A 101 -2.53 -13.87 1.18
CA MET A 101 -2.17 -12.83 2.15
C MET A 101 -0.69 -12.44 2.09
N LEU A 102 0.20 -13.38 1.77
CA LEU A 102 1.63 -13.07 1.65
C LEU A 102 1.91 -12.11 0.48
N TYR A 103 1.21 -12.28 -0.65
CA TYR A 103 1.37 -11.42 -1.82
C TYR A 103 0.61 -10.10 -1.72
N SER A 104 -0.58 -10.09 -1.12
CA SER A 104 -1.43 -8.89 -1.04
C SER A 104 -1.24 -8.06 0.25
N GLY A 105 -0.82 -8.71 1.33
CA GLY A 105 -0.75 -8.15 2.69
C GLY A 105 0.06 -6.86 2.80
N PRO A 106 1.29 -6.79 2.26
CA PRO A 106 2.08 -5.57 2.32
C PRO A 106 1.37 -4.36 1.71
N PHE A 107 0.68 -4.54 0.58
CA PHE A 107 -0.05 -3.47 -0.12
C PHE A 107 -1.34 -3.07 0.60
N LEU A 108 -2.07 -4.04 1.13
CA LEU A 108 -3.30 -3.79 1.89
C LEU A 108 -3.01 -3.05 3.19
N ILE A 109 -2.03 -3.54 3.97
CA ILE A 109 -1.64 -2.94 5.24
C ILE A 109 -1.15 -1.51 5.03
N THR A 110 -0.26 -1.30 4.06
CA THR A 110 0.27 0.04 3.77
C THR A 110 -0.77 0.99 3.17
N GLY A 111 -1.63 0.50 2.27
CA GLY A 111 -2.74 1.29 1.72
C GLY A 111 -3.75 1.70 2.79
N LEU A 112 -4.12 0.78 3.69
CA LEU A 112 -4.98 1.06 4.84
C LEU A 112 -4.35 2.06 5.81
N LEU A 113 -3.08 1.88 6.15
CA LEU A 113 -2.33 2.82 7.00
C LEU A 113 -2.24 4.21 6.39
N SER A 114 -1.97 4.30 5.08
CA SER A 114 -1.94 5.57 4.36
C SER A 114 -3.31 6.26 4.40
N LEU A 115 -4.40 5.51 4.21
CA LEU A 115 -5.76 6.05 4.26
C LEU A 115 -6.17 6.46 5.69
N ALA A 116 -5.77 5.68 6.69
CA ALA A 116 -6.02 5.98 8.11
C ALA A 116 -5.25 7.22 8.58
N ALA A 117 -4.00 7.37 8.15
CA ALA A 117 -3.20 8.57 8.38
C ALA A 117 -3.89 9.80 7.77
N TRP A 118 -4.32 9.72 6.51
CA TRP A 118 -5.05 10.80 5.84
C TRP A 118 -6.33 11.20 6.59
N ARG A 119 -7.13 10.24 7.05
CA ARG A 119 -8.36 10.52 7.82
C ARG A 119 -8.07 11.27 9.12
N ARG A 120 -7.05 10.87 9.88
CA ARG A 120 -6.67 11.52 11.14
C ARG A 120 -6.21 12.97 10.95
N PHE A 121 -5.57 13.29 9.83
CA PHE A 121 -5.16 14.68 9.55
C PHE A 121 -6.33 15.61 9.22
N ARG A 122 -7.49 15.08 8.79
CA ARG A 122 -8.68 15.89 8.51
C ARG A 122 -9.56 16.15 9.73
N THR A 123 -9.48 15.29 10.75
CA THR A 123 -10.29 15.39 11.97
C THR A 123 -9.60 16.10 13.13
N ALA A 124 -8.36 16.58 12.96
CA ALA A 124 -7.78 17.56 13.88
C ALA A 124 -8.62 18.85 13.77
N PRO A 125 -9.44 19.19 14.77
CA PRO A 125 -10.24 20.39 14.71
C PRO A 125 -9.30 21.59 14.71
N SER A 126 -9.47 22.47 13.72
CA SER A 126 -8.93 23.81 13.72
C SER A 126 -9.55 24.59 14.89
N SER A 127 -9.04 24.42 16.11
CA SER A 127 -9.39 25.26 17.26
C SER A 127 -8.50 26.51 17.34
N GLU A 128 -8.16 27.10 16.20
CA GLU A 128 -7.37 28.32 16.17
C GLU A 128 -7.76 29.16 14.96
N LYS A 129 -8.91 29.82 15.09
CA LYS A 129 -9.23 31.14 14.53
C LYS A 129 -10.30 31.74 15.44
N SER A 130 -9.82 32.28 16.57
CA SER A 130 -10.51 33.32 17.32
C SER A 130 -10.16 34.67 16.72
#